data_AF-A0A7C1HXR7-F1
#
_entry.id   AF-A0A7C1HXR7-F1
#
_cell.length_a   1.000
_cell.length_b   1.000
_cell.length_c   1.000
_cell.angle_alpha   90.00
_cell.angle_beta   90.00
_cell.angle_gamma   90.00
#
_symmetry.space_group_name_H-M   'P 1'
#
loop_
_entity.id
_entity.type
_entity.pdbx_description
1 polymer ?
#
loop_
_entity_poly.entity_id
_entity_poly.type
_entity_poly.pdbx_seq_one_letter_code
_entity_poly.pdbx_strand_id
1 'polypeptide(L)'
;MDYILSIVILACINMIAVLGLSIFTGFTGLFSLGHAAFVGVGAYTSAILTYYYSVPFVLALAAGSAAAGAVSLIIGIPTLRAKLRSDYFAIAILGFGEALRV
;
A
#
# COMPACT_ATOMS: atom_id res chain seq x y z
N MET A 1 29.31 3.69 -6.74
CA MET A 1 28.68 2.49 -6.12
C MET A 1 27.25 2.78 -5.68
N ASP A 2 26.93 4.03 -5.33
CA ASP A 2 25.62 4.45 -4.78
C ASP A 2 24.47 4.39 -5.78
N TYR A 3 24.73 4.57 -7.09
CA TYR A 3 23.70 4.45 -8.13
C TYR A 3 23.13 3.03 -8.23
N ILE A 4 24.00 2.02 -8.30
CA ILE A 4 23.60 0.61 -8.37
C ILE A 4 22.85 0.22 -7.08
N LEU A 5 23.36 0.66 -5.92
CA LEU A 5 22.72 0.41 -4.62
C LEU A 5 21.31 1.03 -4.55
N SER A 6 21.13 2.25 -5.06
CA SER A 6 19.83 2.91 -5.12
C SER A 6 18.84 2.18 -6.03
N ILE A 7 19.29 1.69 -7.20
CA ILE A 7 18.47 0.89 -8.10
C ILE A 7 18.04 -0.41 -7.42
N VAL A 8 18.97 -1.09 -6.73
CA VAL A 8 18.67 -2.35 -6.03
C VAL A 8 17.64 -2.12 -4.92
N ILE A 9 17.77 -1.06 -4.12
CA ILE A 9 16.79 -0.72 -3.08
C ILE A 9 15.41 -0.47 -3.71
N LEU A 10 15.35 0.35 -4.77
CA LEU A 10 14.08 0.63 -5.45
C LEU A 10 13.46 -0.64 -6.06
N ALA A 11 14.29 -1.52 -6.62
CA ALA A 11 13.84 -2.81 -7.14
C ALA A 11 13.26 -3.70 -6.03
N CYS A 12 13.91 -3.78 -4.86
CA CYS A 12 13.39 -4.51 -3.70
C CYS A 12 12.05 -3.95 -3.22
N ILE A 13 11.90 -2.62 -3.11
CA ILE A 13 10.65 -1.98 -2.69
C ILE A 13 9.52 -2.32 -3.67
N ASN A 14 9.77 -2.18 -4.98
CA ASN A 14 8.78 -2.50 -6.00
C ASN A 14 8.44 -4.01 -6.02
N MET A 15 9.43 -4.88 -5.78
CA MET A 15 9.19 -6.31 -5.69
C MET A 15 8.24 -6.66 -4.54
N ILE A 16 8.41 -6.05 -3.37
CA ILE A 16 7.49 -6.24 -2.23
C ILE A 16 6.08 -5.76 -2.59
N ALA A 17 5.95 -4.60 -3.23
CA ALA A 17 4.66 -4.07 -3.67
C ALA A 17 3.97 -5.01 -4.70
N VAL A 18 4.71 -5.49 -5.69
CA VAL A 18 4.18 -6.39 -6.72
C VAL A 18 3.80 -7.75 -6.13
N LEU A 19 4.56 -8.29 -5.17
CA LEU A 19 4.21 -9.53 -4.47
C LEU A 19 2.90 -9.38 -3.69
N GLY A 20 2.72 -8.29 -2.95
CA GLY A 20 1.47 -7.99 -2.25
C GLY A 20 0.28 -7.89 -3.22
N LEU A 21 0.47 -7.19 -4.35
CA LEU A 21 -0.55 -7.09 -5.39
C LEU A 21 -0.86 -8.46 -6.04
N SER A 22 0.15 -9.28 -6.30
CA SER A 22 0.01 -10.60 -6.94
C SER A 22 -0.75 -11.58 -6.06
N ILE A 23 -0.52 -11.55 -4.75
CA ILE A 23 -1.31 -12.31 -3.78
C ILE A 23 -2.77 -11.84 -3.82
N PHE A 24 -2.99 -10.52 -3.76
CA PHE A 24 -4.34 -9.97 -3.76
C PHE A 24 -5.12 -10.33 -5.03
N THR A 25 -4.54 -10.06 -6.21
CA THR A 25 -5.17 -10.34 -7.50
C THR A 25 -5.31 -11.84 -7.74
N GLY A 26 -4.32 -12.64 -7.35
CA GLY A 26 -4.31 -14.09 -7.52
C GLY A 26 -5.37 -14.82 -6.71
N PHE A 27 -5.64 -14.40 -5.47
CA PHE A 27 -6.63 -15.06 -4.61
C PHE A 27 -8.06 -14.51 -4.77
N THR A 28 -8.22 -13.22 -5.10
CA THR A 28 -9.56 -12.59 -5.19
C THR A 28 -10.08 -12.43 -6.61
N GLY A 29 -9.21 -12.47 -7.61
CA GLY A 29 -9.55 -12.14 -9.00
C GLY A 29 -9.89 -10.65 -9.22
N LEU A 30 -9.70 -9.80 -8.20
CA LEU A 30 -9.96 -8.37 -8.27
C LEU A 30 -8.68 -7.61 -8.63
N PHE A 31 -8.78 -6.68 -9.58
CA PHE A 31 -7.67 -5.83 -9.97
C PHE A 31 -7.64 -4.53 -9.15
N SER A 32 -6.48 -4.19 -8.57
CA SER A 32 -6.32 -2.99 -7.74
C SER A 32 -5.43 -1.95 -8.43
N LEU A 33 -6.04 -0.86 -8.92
CA LEU A 33 -5.33 0.23 -9.61
C LEU A 33 -4.72 1.30 -8.69
N GLY A 34 -5.08 1.33 -7.41
CA GLY A 34 -4.53 2.28 -6.42
C GLY A 34 -3.65 1.60 -5.37
N HIS A 35 -3.00 0.48 -5.71
CA HIS A 35 -2.13 -0.24 -4.78
C HIS A 35 -0.99 0.65 -4.23
N ALA A 36 -0.46 1.53 -5.08
CA ALA A 36 0.58 2.50 -4.70
C ALA A 36 0.16 3.42 -3.53
N ALA A 37 -1.14 3.68 -3.39
CA ALA A 37 -1.68 4.52 -2.34
C ALA A 37 -1.54 3.85 -0.96
N PHE A 38 -1.83 2.54 -0.87
CA PHE A 38 -1.64 1.76 0.36
C PHE A 38 -0.16 1.62 0.73
N VAL A 39 0.70 1.39 -0.26
CA VAL A 39 2.17 1.39 -0.07
C VAL A 39 2.63 2.75 0.47
N GLY A 40 2.12 3.84 -0.11
CA GLY A 40 2.40 5.21 0.32
C GLY A 40 2.00 5.46 1.78
N VAL A 41 0.77 5.13 2.18
CA VAL A 41 0.30 5.31 3.56
C VAL A 41 1.20 4.59 4.56
N GLY A 42 1.56 3.33 4.31
CA GLY A 42 2.42 2.57 5.20
C GLY A 42 3.86 3.11 5.27
N ALA A 43 4.41 3.50 4.13
CA ALA A 43 5.75 4.08 4.04
C ALA A 43 5.83 5.43 4.76
N TYR A 44 4.88 6.33 4.52
CA TYR A 44 4.84 7.66 5.13
C TYR A 44 4.66 7.58 6.64
N THR A 45 3.78 6.68 7.11
CA THR A 45 3.57 6.45 8.55
C THR A 45 4.86 5.96 9.21
N SER A 46 5.49 4.94 8.63
CA SER A 46 6.76 4.40 9.15
C SER A 46 7.89 5.43 9.15
N ALA A 47 7.94 6.27 8.10
CA ALA A 47 8.92 7.35 7.98
C ALA A 47 8.73 8.44 9.05
N ILE A 48 7.48 8.88 9.29
CA ILE A 48 7.17 9.88 10.32
C ILE A 48 7.54 9.37 11.72
N LEU A 49 7.19 8.12 12.06
CA LEU A 49 7.53 7.54 13.36
C LEU A 49 9.04 7.40 13.57
N THR A 50 9.78 7.03 12.51
CA THR A 50 11.23 6.87 12.59
C THR A 50 11.93 8.24 12.67
N TYR A 51 11.50 9.21 11.87
CA TYR A 51 12.15 10.52 11.75
C TYR A 51 11.84 11.46 12.92
N TYR A 52 10.56 11.58 13.32
CA TYR A 52 10.16 12.54 14.36
C TYR A 52 10.15 11.95 15.76
N TYR A 53 9.76 10.69 15.91
CA TYR A 53 9.59 10.06 17.22
C TYR A 53 10.75 9.15 17.62
N SER A 54 11.77 8.99 16.75
CA SER A 54 12.95 8.12 16.97
C SER A 54 12.58 6.71 17.43
N VAL A 55 11.42 6.21 17.01
CA VAL A 55 10.94 4.87 17.34
C VAL A 55 11.82 3.86 16.60
N PRO A 56 12.18 2.71 17.21
CA PRO A 56 12.93 1.69 16.51
C PRO A 56 12.21 1.24 15.24
N PHE A 57 12.98 1.10 14.16
CA PHE A 57 12.47 0.85 12.81
C PHE A 57 11.45 -0.29 12.73
N VAL A 58 11.65 -1.37 13.49
CA VAL A 58 10.75 -2.53 13.51
C VAL A 58 9.36 -2.17 14.04
N LEU A 59 9.28 -1.37 15.11
CA LEU A 59 8.02 -0.88 15.67
C LEU A 59 7.37 0.16 14.75
N ALA A 60 8.17 1.03 14.12
CA ALA A 60 7.67 1.99 13.14
C ALA A 60 7.07 1.27 11.91
N LEU A 61 7.73 0.21 11.42
CA LEU A 61 7.26 -0.62 10.32
C LEU A 61 5.96 -1.36 10.68
N ALA A 62 5.90 -1.94 11.88
CA ALA A 62 4.68 -2.59 12.38
C ALA A 62 3.52 -1.59 12.48
N ALA A 63 3.76 -0.39 13.04
CA ALA A 63 2.77 0.68 13.11
C ALA A 63 2.33 1.15 11.71
N GLY A 64 3.26 1.29 10.76
CA GLY A 64 2.92 1.64 9.38
C GLY A 64 2.09 0.56 8.68
N SER A 65 2.41 -0.72 8.90
CA SER A 65 1.60 -1.83 8.38
C SER A 65 0.19 -1.85 9.00
N ALA A 66 0.07 -1.55 10.30
CA ALA A 66 -1.21 -1.44 10.99
C ALA A 66 -2.03 -0.26 10.47
N ALA A 67 -1.41 0.89 10.20
CA ALA A 67 -2.07 2.06 9.61
C ALA A 67 -2.57 1.78 8.19
N ALA A 68 -1.73 1.18 7.34
CA ALA A 68 -2.13 0.74 6.00
C ALA A 68 -3.25 -0.31 6.06
N GLY A 69 -3.20 -1.22 7.04
CA GLY A 69 -4.26 -2.19 7.35
C GLY A 69 -5.57 -1.51 7.75
N ALA A 70 -5.53 -0.49 8.62
CA ALA A 70 -6.71 0.24 9.04
C ALA A 70 -7.36 0.99 7.86
N VAL A 71 -6.56 1.67 7.03
CA VAL A 71 -7.05 2.38 5.84
C VAL A 71 -7.64 1.40 4.83
N SER A 72 -6.98 0.25 4.60
CA SER A 72 -7.50 -0.79 3.72
C SER A 72 -8.77 -1.44 4.25
N LEU A 73 -9.00 -1.54 5.56
CA LEU A 73 -10.28 -1.97 6.12
C LEU A 73 -11.39 -0.93 5.88
N ILE A 74 -11.11 0.35 6.10
CA ILE A 74 -12.09 1.44 5.89
C ILE A 74 -12.59 1.46 4.44
N ILE A 75 -11.71 1.18 3.48
CA ILE A 75 -12.05 1.18 2.04
C ILE A 75 -12.51 -0.21 1.56
N GLY A 76 -11.93 -1.28 2.12
CA GLY A 76 -12.21 -2.66 1.76
C GLY A 76 -13.61 -3.11 2.19
N ILE A 77 -14.05 -2.72 3.39
CA ILE A 77 -15.39 -3.09 3.88
C ILE A 77 -16.52 -2.58 2.95
N PRO A 78 -16.60 -1.30 2.57
CA PRO A 78 -17.67 -0.83 1.68
C PRO A 78 -17.56 -1.43 0.28
N THR A 79 -16.35 -1.58 -0.27
CA THR A 79 -16.14 -2.13 -1.62
C THR A 79 -16.47 -3.62 -1.72
N LEU A 80 -16.13 -4.42 -0.69
CA LEU A 80 -16.44 -5.84 -0.63
C LEU A 80 -17.91 -6.10 -0.25
N ARG A 81 -18.49 -5.34 0.69
CA ARG A 81 -19.90 -5.54 1.11
C ARG A 81 -20.91 -5.15 0.05
N ALA A 82 -20.63 -4.15 -0.76
CA ALA A 82 -21.51 -3.77 -1.86
C ALA A 82 -21.45 -4.75 -3.05
N LYS A 83 -20.68 -5.85 -2.94
CA LYS A 83 -20.56 -6.94 -3.92
C LYS A 83 -20.31 -6.42 -5.33
N LEU A 84 -19.39 -5.44 -5.43
CA LEU A 84 -19.02 -4.84 -6.71
C LEU A 84 -18.41 -5.91 -7.63
N ARG A 85 -18.77 -5.87 -8.92
CA ARG A 85 -17.99 -6.59 -9.94
C ARG A 85 -16.56 -6.05 -9.98
N SER A 86 -15.64 -6.90 -10.42
CA SER A 86 -14.20 -6.63 -10.52
C SER A 86 -13.88 -5.25 -11.12
N ASP A 87 -14.64 -4.83 -12.15
CA ASP A 87 -14.42 -3.55 -12.85
C ASP A 87 -14.74 -2.33 -11.97
N TYR A 88 -15.82 -2.37 -11.18
CA TYR A 88 -16.18 -1.26 -10.31
C TYR A 88 -15.24 -1.14 -9.10
N PHE A 89 -14.73 -2.27 -8.62
CA PHE A 89 -13.73 -2.30 -7.56
C PHE A 89 -12.44 -1.59 -7.99
N ALA A 90 -11.97 -1.88 -9.21
CA ALA A 90 -10.77 -1.27 -9.76
C ALA A 90 -10.91 0.27 -9.86
N ILE A 91 -12.06 0.78 -10.32
CA ILE A 91 -12.35 2.21 -10.43
C ILE A 91 -12.39 2.88 -9.04
N ALA A 92 -13.04 2.26 -8.06
CA ALA A 92 -13.14 2.80 -6.70
C ALA A 92 -11.76 3.00 -6.06
N ILE A 93 -10.87 2.01 -6.21
CA ILE A 93 -9.50 2.11 -5.68
C ILE A 93 -8.65 3.09 -6.50
N LEU A 94 -8.87 3.22 -7.81
CA LEU A 94 -8.22 4.25 -8.64
C LEU A 94 -8.55 5.65 -8.12
N GLY A 95 -9.83 5.92 -7.83
CA GLY A 95 -10.27 7.19 -7.24
C GLY A 95 -9.64 7.48 -5.88
N PHE A 96 -9.49 6.45 -5.04
CA PHE A 96 -8.74 6.57 -3.78
C PHE A 96 -7.26 6.90 -4.00
N GLY A 97 -6.63 6.24 -4.97
CA GLY A 97 -5.23 6.50 -5.32
C GLY A 97 -5.01 7.92 -5.81
N GLU A 98 -5.91 8.45 -6.64
CA GLU A 98 -5.85 9.83 -7.10
C GLU A 98 -6.18 10.84 -6.00
N ALA A 99 -7.05 10.52 -5.04
CA ALA A 99 -7.30 11.39 -3.89
C ALA A 99 -6.08 11.58 -2.99
N LEU A 100 -5.17 10.59 -2.94
CA LEU A 100 -3.89 10.68 -2.23
C LEU A 100 -2.77 11.29 -3.09
N ARG A 101 -2.98 11.36 -4.40
CA ARG A 101 -2.07 11.98 -5.36
C ARG A 101 -2.37 13.48 -5.43
N VAL A 102 -1.93 14.22 -4.41
CA VAL A 102 -1.81 15.69 -4.47
C VAL A 102 -0.55 16.09 -5.21
#